data_AF-A0A7X0H7X3-F1
#
_entry.id   AF-A0A7X0H7X3-F1
#
_cell.length_a   1.000
_cell.length_b   1.000
_cell.length_c   1.000
_cell.angle_alpha   90.00
_cell.angle_beta   90.00
_cell.angle_gamma   90.00
#
_symmetry.space_group_name_H-M   'P 1'
#
loop_
_entity.id
_entity.type
_entity.pdbx_description
1 polymer ?
#
loop_
_entity_poly.entity_id
_entity_poly.type
_entity_poly.pdbx_seq_one_letter_code
_entity_poly.pdbx_strand_id
1 'polypeptide(L)'
;MMCFPPIESSVLGLAPWWSSALSSDLGVRCAVIAGVGALLLAVALRAGWMLWRTRPVAVRRSTLRQRLAGESGTATVEFVLVFVPALGISLILLQTVLMFSGNLFVHYGAFVATRSAIVEAPRGALGGGGYLADDNDPAYNRARRAAAFALAPVSGRENSGGGGDAVAFEAGLQAYFTAYGEDAPAWVDRLAAERLSYALTHTTLDLYETRVGENGEVILDKQTQPFGDNRVDFGPKDPVTVGVSHRLHLSIPYASALFADGTHQTVGGETAYSVVTATSTMSLEGYDVNLPELPEVEREQ
;
A
#
# COMPACT_ATOMS: atom_id res chain seq x y z
N MET A 1 30.72 6.22 -33.48
CA MET A 1 30.89 6.20 -32.02
C MET A 1 29.75 7.04 -31.43
N MET A 2 28.58 6.43 -31.21
CA MET A 2 27.42 7.12 -30.64
C MET A 2 27.54 7.06 -29.12
N CYS A 3 27.74 8.22 -28.49
CA CYS A 3 27.64 8.37 -27.04
C CYS A 3 26.17 8.25 -26.66
N PHE A 4 25.77 7.09 -26.15
CA PHE A 4 24.51 7.00 -25.40
C PHE A 4 24.66 7.86 -24.14
N PRO A 5 23.73 8.77 -23.85
CA PRO A 5 23.74 9.48 -22.58
C PRO A 5 23.65 8.45 -21.44
N PRO A 6 24.31 8.70 -20.30
CA PRO A 6 24.14 7.84 -19.13
C PRO A 6 22.67 7.87 -18.74
N ILE A 7 21.98 6.74 -18.93
CA ILE A 7 20.63 6.53 -18.42
C ILE A 7 20.74 6.65 -16.91
N GLU A 8 20.20 7.73 -16.35
CA GLU A 8 20.18 7.94 -14.91
C GLU A 8 19.57 6.70 -14.25
N SER A 9 20.20 6.23 -13.16
CA SER A 9 19.77 5.06 -12.38
C SER A 9 18.36 5.20 -11.77
N SER A 10 17.74 6.38 -11.91
CA SER A 10 16.32 6.63 -11.64
C SER A 10 15.39 5.95 -12.65
N VAL A 11 15.83 5.74 -13.90
CA VAL A 11 15.00 5.17 -15.00
C VAL A 11 15.10 3.64 -15.07
N LEU A 12 16.20 3.04 -14.60
CA LEU A 12 16.43 1.58 -14.63
C LEU A 12 15.92 0.82 -13.40
N GLY A 13 15.01 1.39 -12.60
CA GLY A 13 14.29 0.62 -11.58
C GLY A 13 15.14 0.07 -10.43
N LEU A 14 16.36 0.57 -10.21
CA LEU A 14 17.20 0.17 -9.06
C LEU A 14 16.85 0.91 -7.77
N ALA A 15 16.01 1.93 -7.84
CA ALA A 15 15.43 2.54 -6.65
C ALA A 15 14.55 1.48 -5.96
N PRO A 16 14.82 1.13 -4.69
CA PRO A 16 14.00 0.16 -3.99
C PRO A 16 12.54 0.61 -3.99
N TRP A 17 11.59 -0.30 -4.22
CA TRP A 17 10.15 0.02 -4.24
C TRP A 17 9.68 0.86 -3.02
N TRP A 18 10.35 0.73 -1.87
CA TRP A 18 10.06 1.49 -0.66
C TRP A 18 10.42 2.99 -0.77
N SER A 19 11.39 3.39 -1.59
CA SER A 19 11.71 4.81 -1.79
C SER A 19 10.60 5.52 -2.56
N SER A 20 10.04 4.86 -3.58
CA SER A 20 8.89 5.36 -4.33
C SER A 20 7.65 5.50 -3.43
N ALA A 21 7.49 4.57 -2.47
CA ALA A 21 6.42 4.67 -1.47
C ALA A 21 6.60 5.90 -0.55
N LEU A 22 7.82 6.21 -0.12
CA LEU A 22 8.12 7.38 0.71
C LEU A 22 7.91 8.71 -0.02
N SER A 23 8.23 8.76 -1.31
CA SER A 23 8.09 9.97 -2.14
C SER A 23 6.69 10.18 -2.71
N SER A 24 5.78 9.22 -2.55
CA SER A 24 4.39 9.33 -3.01
C SER A 24 3.67 10.51 -2.33
N ASP A 25 2.71 11.13 -3.03
CA ASP A 25 1.89 12.23 -2.49
C ASP A 25 1.24 11.86 -1.15
N LEU A 26 0.75 10.62 -1.04
CA LEU A 26 0.17 10.09 0.19
C LEU A 26 1.22 9.94 1.29
N GLY A 27 2.42 9.44 0.96
CA GLY A 27 3.54 9.35 1.89
C GLY A 27 3.95 10.70 2.45
N VAL A 28 4.06 11.72 1.59
CA VAL A 28 4.37 13.10 1.99
C VAL A 28 3.26 13.68 2.88
N ARG A 29 1.97 13.51 2.50
CA ARG A 29 0.84 13.94 3.33
C ARG A 29 0.85 13.28 4.70
N CYS A 30 1.10 11.97 4.76
CA CYS A 30 1.21 11.23 6.02
C CYS A 30 2.36 11.74 6.88
N ALA A 31 3.53 12.01 6.29
CA ALA A 31 4.68 12.55 7.01
C ALA A 31 4.40 13.95 7.60
N VAL A 32 3.74 14.83 6.84
CA VAL A 32 3.35 16.17 7.32
C VAL A 32 2.34 16.07 8.46
N ILE A 33 1.28 15.28 8.30
CA ILE A 33 0.25 15.08 9.33
C ILE A 33 0.85 14.47 10.60
N ALA A 34 1.72 13.47 10.45
CA ALA A 34 2.42 12.86 11.57
C ALA A 34 3.32 13.87 12.30
N GLY A 35 4.07 14.69 11.57
CA GLY A 35 4.93 15.73 12.12
C GLY A 35 4.14 16.78 12.91
N VAL A 36 3.05 17.29 12.35
CA VAL A 36 2.17 18.26 13.01
C VAL A 36 1.50 17.63 14.24
N GLY A 37 0.98 16.41 14.12
CA GLY A 37 0.35 15.69 15.24
C GLY A 37 1.32 15.43 16.38
N ALA A 38 2.55 14.99 16.09
CA ALA A 38 3.60 14.78 17.09
C ALA A 38 3.98 16.09 17.80
N LEU A 39 4.07 17.21 17.07
CA LEU A 39 4.33 18.52 17.63
C LEU A 39 3.20 18.95 18.59
N LEU A 40 1.94 18.82 18.17
CA LEU A 40 0.78 19.15 19.00
C LEU A 40 0.72 18.29 20.28
N LEU A 41 1.01 16.99 20.14
CA LEU A 41 1.06 16.08 21.28
C LEU A 41 2.19 16.46 22.25
N ALA A 42 3.37 16.82 21.74
CA ALA A 42 4.49 17.28 22.57
C ALA A 42 4.16 18.57 23.32
N VAL A 43 3.46 19.52 22.69
CA VAL A 43 2.98 20.75 23.35
C VAL A 43 1.97 20.43 24.45
N ALA A 44 1.00 19.55 24.19
CA ALA A 44 0.00 19.12 25.17
C ALA A 44 0.64 18.41 26.38
N LEU A 45 1.58 17.48 26.13
CA LEU A 45 2.32 16.78 27.18
C LEU A 45 3.18 17.74 28.00
N ARG A 46 3.85 18.70 27.35
CA ARG A 46 4.64 19.73 28.05
C ARG A 46 3.78 20.62 28.92
N ALA A 47 2.60 21.03 28.44
CA ALA A 47 1.65 21.82 29.21
C ALA A 47 1.15 21.04 30.45
N GLY A 48 0.76 19.78 30.25
CA GLY A 48 0.35 18.88 31.35
C GLY A 48 1.46 18.67 32.38
N TRP A 49 2.71 18.48 31.91
CA TRP A 49 3.87 18.33 32.78
C TRP A 49 4.18 19.60 33.57
N MET A 50 4.10 20.78 32.94
CA MET A 50 4.28 22.07 33.62
C MET A 50 3.21 22.28 34.71
N LEU A 51 1.94 22.01 34.40
CA LEU A 51 0.84 22.09 35.37
C LEU A 51 1.01 21.12 36.54
N TRP A 52 1.52 19.91 36.28
CA TRP A 52 1.80 18.94 37.34
C TRP A 52 2.98 19.39 38.23
N ARG A 53 4.02 19.94 37.61
CA ARG A 53 5.24 20.39 38.32
C ARG A 53 5.01 21.65 39.15
N THR A 54 4.12 22.54 38.75
CA THR A 54 3.80 23.76 39.50
C THR A 54 2.86 23.53 40.68
N ARG A 55 2.35 22.30 40.91
CA ARG A 55 1.63 21.98 42.15
C ARG A 55 2.61 22.05 43.33
N PRO A 56 2.56 23.09 44.17
CA PRO A 56 3.50 23.22 45.27
C PRO A 56 3.25 22.07 46.26
N VAL A 57 4.28 21.27 46.53
CA VAL A 57 4.30 20.21 47.57
C VAL A 57 4.09 20.80 48.99
N ALA A 58 3.98 22.13 49.11
CA ALA A 58 3.89 22.86 50.37
C ALA A 58 2.51 23.47 50.60
N VAL A 59 1.51 22.66 50.98
CA VAL A 59 0.41 23.16 51.80
C VAL A 59 0.29 22.29 53.05
N ARG A 60 0.69 22.91 54.17
CA ARG A 60 0.50 22.47 55.54
C ARG A 60 -0.87 21.81 55.74
N ARG A 61 -0.84 20.59 56.27
CA ARG A 61 -1.95 19.63 56.46
C ARG A 61 -3.24 20.10 57.18
N SER A 62 -3.37 21.35 57.65
CA SER A 62 -4.49 21.73 58.54
C SER A 62 -5.64 22.54 57.90
N THR A 63 -5.41 23.35 56.87
CA THR A 63 -6.49 24.15 56.22
C THR A 63 -7.03 23.53 54.92
N LEU A 64 -6.40 22.45 54.43
CA LEU A 64 -6.69 21.80 53.15
C LEU A 64 -8.01 21.01 53.13
N ARG A 65 -8.43 20.41 54.27
CA ARG A 65 -9.64 19.59 54.34
C ARG A 65 -10.94 20.36 54.04
N GLN A 66 -10.97 21.67 54.26
CA GLN A 66 -12.15 22.50 53.96
C GLN A 66 -12.20 23.03 52.52
N ARG A 67 -11.05 23.17 51.82
CA ARG A 67 -11.03 23.57 50.40
C ARG A 67 -11.12 22.37 49.44
N LEU A 68 -10.63 21.19 49.86
CA LEU A 68 -10.73 19.95 49.08
C LEU A 68 -12.17 19.47 48.83
N ALA A 69 -13.15 19.91 49.63
CA ALA A 69 -14.56 19.56 49.41
C ALA A 69 -15.21 20.33 48.23
N GLY A 70 -14.61 21.45 47.78
CA GLY A 70 -15.11 22.26 46.66
C GLY A 70 -14.28 22.16 45.37
N GLU A 71 -13.02 21.72 45.43
CA GLU A 71 -12.07 21.70 44.31
C GLU A 71 -12.00 20.36 43.55
N SER A 72 -12.71 19.32 44.01
CA SER A 72 -12.68 17.98 43.40
C SER A 72 -13.23 17.93 41.96
N GLY A 73 -14.09 18.88 41.57
CA GLY A 73 -14.62 18.98 40.21
C GLY A 73 -13.70 19.65 39.19
N THR A 74 -12.90 20.64 39.61
CA THR A 74 -12.07 21.44 38.69
C THR A 74 -10.94 20.63 38.08
N ALA A 75 -10.30 19.76 38.88
CA ALA A 75 -9.22 18.90 38.40
C ALA A 75 -9.68 17.89 37.33
N THR A 76 -10.91 17.39 37.44
CA THR A 76 -11.50 16.50 36.44
C THR A 76 -11.77 17.24 35.14
N VAL A 77 -12.28 18.48 35.21
CA VAL A 77 -12.53 19.30 34.01
C VAL A 77 -11.22 19.65 33.30
N GLU A 78 -10.18 20.05 34.03
CA GLU A 78 -8.84 20.31 33.47
C GLU A 78 -8.24 19.09 32.79
N PHE A 79 -8.39 17.90 33.40
CA PHE A 79 -7.91 16.65 32.80
C PHE A 79 -8.66 16.32 31.51
N VAL A 80 -9.99 16.38 31.52
CA VAL A 80 -10.83 16.07 30.35
C VAL A 80 -10.50 17.02 29.18
N LEU A 81 -10.25 18.31 29.46
CA LEU A 81 -9.88 19.30 28.45
C LEU A 81 -8.57 18.99 27.72
N VAL A 82 -7.58 18.37 28.39
CA VAL A 82 -6.31 17.98 27.76
C VAL A 82 -6.38 16.57 27.16
N PHE A 83 -7.08 15.67 27.84
CA PHE A 83 -7.15 14.26 27.47
C PHE A 83 -7.88 14.04 26.14
N VAL A 84 -9.05 14.68 25.94
CA VAL A 84 -9.85 14.48 24.71
C VAL A 84 -9.09 14.91 23.45
N PRO A 85 -8.46 16.11 23.38
CA PRO A 85 -7.62 16.49 22.24
C PRO A 85 -6.41 15.58 22.06
N ALA A 86 -5.73 15.19 23.15
CA ALA A 86 -4.57 14.30 23.07
C ALA A 86 -4.95 12.91 22.51
N LEU A 87 -6.10 12.37 22.92
CA LEU A 87 -6.65 11.13 22.39
C LEU A 87 -6.98 11.27 20.90
N GLY A 88 -7.65 12.37 20.50
CA GLY A 88 -7.96 12.65 19.11
C GLY A 88 -6.72 12.71 18.22
N ILE A 89 -5.67 13.42 18.66
CA ILE A 89 -4.38 13.49 17.95
C ILE A 89 -3.74 12.09 17.86
N SER A 90 -3.75 11.32 18.96
CA SER A 90 -3.17 9.97 18.99
C SER A 90 -3.86 9.02 18.01
N LEU A 91 -5.20 9.11 17.90
CA LEU A 91 -5.97 8.33 16.93
C LEU A 91 -5.66 8.74 15.49
N ILE A 92 -5.50 10.04 15.21
CA ILE A 92 -5.09 10.52 13.88
C ILE A 92 -3.68 10.01 13.53
N LEU A 93 -2.73 10.07 14.48
CA LEU A 93 -1.38 9.53 14.29
C LEU A 93 -1.41 8.02 14.01
N LEU A 94 -2.23 7.27 14.75
CA LEU A 94 -2.40 5.83 14.53
C LEU A 94 -2.94 5.53 13.12
N GLN A 95 -4.00 6.24 12.67
CA GLN A 95 -4.49 6.06 11.31
C GLN A 95 -3.44 6.44 10.27
N THR A 96 -2.65 7.49 10.53
CA THR A 96 -1.58 7.93 9.62
C THR A 96 -0.53 6.84 9.42
N VAL A 97 -0.14 6.16 10.51
CA VAL A 97 0.78 4.99 10.45
C VAL A 97 0.14 3.83 9.69
N LEU A 98 -1.15 3.55 9.91
CA LEU A 98 -1.88 2.52 9.17
C LEU A 98 -1.97 2.83 7.67
N MET A 99 -2.22 4.09 7.30
CA MET A 99 -2.25 4.56 5.92
C MET A 99 -0.87 4.45 5.25
N PHE A 100 0.18 4.83 5.97
CA PHE A 100 1.55 4.69 5.49
C PHE A 100 1.92 3.22 5.27
N SER A 101 1.56 2.33 6.21
CA SER A 101 1.73 0.89 6.05
C SER A 101 0.95 0.38 4.83
N GLY A 102 -0.33 0.75 4.69
CA GLY A 102 -1.13 0.39 3.53
C GLY A 102 -0.49 0.82 2.20
N ASN A 103 0.06 2.04 2.15
CA ASN A 103 0.79 2.54 0.99
C ASN A 103 2.00 1.67 0.64
N LEU A 104 2.81 1.30 1.65
CA LEU A 104 3.93 0.38 1.50
C LEU A 104 3.48 -0.95 0.87
N PHE A 105 2.38 -1.53 1.36
CA PHE A 105 1.83 -2.78 0.86
C PHE A 105 1.26 -2.66 -0.57
N VAL A 106 0.73 -1.50 -0.98
CA VAL A 106 0.25 -1.28 -2.36
C VAL A 106 1.41 -1.19 -3.35
N HIS A 107 2.51 -0.53 -2.99
CA HIS A 107 3.73 -0.57 -3.79
C HIS A 107 4.31 -1.98 -3.90
N TYR A 108 4.30 -2.74 -2.80
CA TYR A 108 4.71 -4.14 -2.83
C TYR A 108 3.77 -5.01 -3.67
N GLY A 109 2.46 -4.76 -3.60
CA GLY A 109 1.45 -5.40 -4.44
C GLY A 109 1.66 -5.13 -5.93
N ALA A 110 1.98 -3.89 -6.31
CA ALA A 110 2.34 -3.54 -7.68
C ALA A 110 3.57 -4.32 -8.15
N PHE A 111 4.63 -4.39 -7.33
CA PHE A 111 5.83 -5.18 -7.64
C PHE A 111 5.53 -6.67 -7.85
N VAL A 112 4.77 -7.28 -6.94
CA VAL A 112 4.39 -8.70 -7.04
C VAL A 112 3.51 -8.96 -8.26
N ALA A 113 2.58 -8.06 -8.57
CA ALA A 113 1.76 -8.14 -9.78
C ALA A 113 2.61 -8.04 -11.05
N THR A 114 3.55 -7.10 -11.13
CA THR A 114 4.47 -6.98 -12.28
C THR A 114 5.28 -8.27 -12.48
N ARG A 115 5.81 -8.85 -11.40
CA ARG A 115 6.53 -10.12 -11.49
C ARG A 115 5.63 -11.27 -11.95
N SER A 116 4.42 -11.37 -11.41
CA SER A 116 3.46 -12.37 -11.84
C SER A 116 3.06 -12.19 -13.30
N ALA A 117 2.88 -10.94 -13.74
CA ALA A 117 2.54 -10.59 -15.12
C ALA A 117 3.66 -11.02 -16.09
N ILE A 118 4.92 -10.78 -15.75
CA ILE A 118 6.09 -11.21 -16.55
C ILE A 118 6.15 -12.74 -16.67
N VAL A 119 5.89 -13.46 -15.59
CA VAL A 119 5.95 -14.93 -15.58
C VAL A 119 4.78 -15.54 -16.37
N GLU A 120 3.60 -14.95 -16.25
CA GLU A 120 2.37 -15.49 -16.83
C GLU A 120 2.07 -15.01 -18.24
N ALA A 121 2.73 -13.95 -18.72
CA ALA A 121 2.59 -13.47 -20.09
C ALA A 121 2.80 -14.64 -21.06
N PRO A 122 1.74 -15.14 -21.73
CA PRO A 122 1.83 -16.27 -22.64
C PRO A 122 2.94 -16.05 -23.65
N ARG A 123 3.90 -16.97 -23.65
CA ARG A 123 4.95 -17.03 -24.68
C ARG A 123 4.25 -17.27 -26.01
N GLY A 124 4.26 -16.28 -26.90
CA GLY A 124 3.67 -16.43 -28.22
C GLY A 124 4.25 -17.67 -28.92
N ALA A 125 3.40 -18.49 -29.54
CA ALA A 125 3.79 -19.71 -30.26
C ALA A 125 4.76 -19.47 -31.45
N LEU A 126 5.09 -18.21 -31.75
CA LEU A 126 5.89 -17.78 -32.91
C LEU A 126 7.17 -17.02 -32.54
N GLY A 127 7.62 -17.06 -31.27
CA GLY A 127 8.84 -16.35 -30.85
C GLY A 127 8.72 -14.83 -30.84
N GLY A 128 7.50 -14.32 -31.04
CA GLY A 128 7.11 -12.95 -30.77
C GLY A 128 6.69 -12.79 -29.31
N GLY A 129 6.79 -11.55 -28.84
CA GLY A 129 6.50 -11.09 -27.48
C GLY A 129 5.34 -11.74 -26.72
N GLY A 130 5.41 -11.70 -25.39
CA GLY A 130 4.28 -12.10 -24.56
C GLY A 130 3.15 -11.06 -24.66
N TYR A 131 1.90 -11.48 -24.56
CA TYR A 131 0.77 -10.56 -24.45
C TYR A 131 0.08 -10.70 -23.11
N LEU A 132 -0.43 -9.61 -22.57
CA LEU A 132 -1.42 -9.65 -21.49
C LEU A 132 -2.70 -9.06 -22.06
N ALA A 133 -3.77 -9.85 -22.05
CA ALA A 133 -5.08 -9.40 -22.45
C ALA A 133 -5.91 -8.94 -21.23
N ASP A 134 -7.14 -8.56 -21.54
CA ASP A 134 -8.20 -8.03 -20.67
C ASP A 134 -8.51 -8.85 -19.38
N ASP A 135 -9.42 -8.37 -18.54
CA ASP A 135 -9.92 -8.97 -17.30
C ASP A 135 -10.32 -10.46 -17.41
N ASN A 136 -10.61 -10.94 -18.62
CA ASN A 136 -10.92 -12.35 -18.88
C ASN A 136 -9.67 -13.23 -19.09
N ASP A 137 -8.49 -12.64 -19.23
CA ASP A 137 -7.23 -13.34 -19.41
C ASP A 137 -6.82 -14.05 -18.09
N PRO A 138 -6.53 -15.36 -18.11
CA PRO A 138 -6.00 -16.05 -16.95
C PRO A 138 -4.67 -15.47 -16.45
N ALA A 139 -3.82 -14.88 -17.30
CA ALA A 139 -2.58 -14.22 -16.91
C ALA A 139 -2.85 -12.92 -16.14
N TYR A 140 -3.76 -12.07 -16.64
CA TYR A 140 -4.21 -10.86 -15.94
C TYR A 140 -4.79 -11.20 -14.57
N ASN A 141 -5.69 -12.17 -14.51
CA ASN A 141 -6.30 -12.61 -13.25
C ASN A 141 -5.28 -13.14 -12.24
N ARG A 142 -4.23 -13.82 -12.69
CA ARG A 142 -3.15 -14.29 -11.82
C ARG A 142 -2.30 -13.15 -11.30
N ALA A 143 -1.96 -12.17 -12.13
CA ALA A 143 -1.27 -10.96 -11.68
C ALA A 143 -2.10 -10.16 -10.67
N ARG A 144 -3.41 -10.01 -10.91
CA ARG A 144 -4.34 -9.36 -9.98
C ARG A 144 -4.43 -10.11 -8.65
N ARG A 145 -4.55 -11.44 -8.68
CA ARG A 145 -4.56 -12.27 -7.47
C ARG A 145 -3.24 -12.12 -6.70
N ALA A 146 -2.11 -12.10 -7.38
CA ALA A 146 -0.80 -11.94 -6.76
C ALA A 146 -0.70 -10.61 -5.98
N ALA A 147 -1.20 -9.50 -6.54
CA ALA A 147 -1.35 -8.24 -5.79
C ALA A 147 -2.31 -8.38 -4.60
N ALA A 148 -3.48 -9.00 -4.79
CA ALA A 148 -4.47 -9.18 -3.72
C ALA A 148 -3.92 -9.99 -2.54
N PHE A 149 -3.14 -11.05 -2.79
CA PHE A 149 -2.46 -11.83 -1.76
C PHE A 149 -1.45 -10.98 -0.97
N ALA A 150 -0.69 -10.13 -1.65
CA ALA A 150 0.23 -9.19 -1.00
C ALA A 150 -0.50 -8.15 -0.14
N LEU A 151 -1.71 -7.75 -0.54
CA LEU A 151 -2.52 -6.72 0.10
C LEU A 151 -3.40 -7.22 1.25
N ALA A 152 -3.67 -8.52 1.33
CA ALA A 152 -4.54 -9.12 2.35
C ALA A 152 -4.24 -8.68 3.81
N PRO A 153 -2.99 -8.47 4.25
CA PRO A 153 -2.71 -8.03 5.62
C PRO A 153 -3.25 -6.65 5.98
N VAL A 154 -3.39 -5.75 5.00
CA VAL A 154 -3.87 -4.36 5.19
C VAL A 154 -5.30 -4.13 4.69
N SER A 155 -5.90 -5.14 4.08
CA SER A 155 -7.27 -5.11 3.58
C SER A 155 -8.32 -5.10 4.70
N GLY A 156 -9.49 -4.56 4.37
CA GLY A 156 -10.68 -4.59 5.21
C GLY A 156 -11.26 -6.00 5.33
N ARG A 157 -12.54 -6.10 5.70
CA ARG A 157 -13.23 -7.40 5.87
C ARG A 157 -14.44 -7.43 4.94
N GLU A 158 -14.58 -8.51 4.20
CA GLU A 158 -15.74 -8.77 3.37
C GLU A 158 -16.13 -10.25 3.44
N ASN A 159 -17.41 -10.53 3.73
CA ASN A 159 -17.92 -11.90 3.83
C ASN A 159 -18.22 -12.52 2.45
N SER A 160 -18.13 -11.72 1.38
CA SER A 160 -18.46 -12.09 0.00
C SER A 160 -17.25 -11.87 -0.91
N GLY A 161 -17.10 -12.73 -1.93
CA GLY A 161 -16.22 -12.45 -3.07
C GLY A 161 -14.98 -13.34 -3.22
N GLY A 162 -14.43 -13.92 -2.15
CA GLY A 162 -13.16 -14.66 -2.24
C GLY A 162 -13.23 -16.08 -2.82
N GLY A 163 -14.42 -16.68 -2.86
CA GLY A 163 -14.64 -18.02 -3.42
C GLY A 163 -13.65 -19.08 -2.88
N GLY A 164 -13.19 -19.97 -3.76
CA GLY A 164 -12.22 -21.01 -3.40
C GLY A 164 -10.83 -20.48 -3.05
N ASP A 165 -10.44 -19.31 -3.56
CA ASP A 165 -9.11 -18.74 -3.32
C ASP A 165 -8.93 -18.32 -1.86
N ALA A 166 -9.97 -17.74 -1.24
CA ALA A 166 -9.96 -17.35 0.18
C ALA A 166 -9.85 -18.56 1.11
N VAL A 167 -10.54 -19.65 0.80
CA VAL A 167 -10.45 -20.91 1.56
C VAL A 167 -9.07 -21.54 1.40
N ALA A 168 -8.53 -21.57 0.18
CA ALA A 168 -7.19 -22.09 -0.08
C ALA A 168 -6.11 -21.26 0.62
N PHE A 169 -6.29 -19.94 0.72
CA PHE A 169 -5.39 -19.06 1.44
C PHE A 169 -5.36 -19.33 2.95
N GLU A 170 -6.53 -19.45 3.57
CA GLU A 170 -6.65 -19.80 4.99
C GLU A 170 -5.98 -21.15 5.27
N ALA A 171 -6.29 -22.17 4.46
CA ALA A 171 -5.67 -23.49 4.58
C ALA A 171 -4.14 -23.45 4.38
N GLY A 172 -3.66 -22.62 3.44
CA GLY A 172 -2.23 -22.41 3.22
C GLY A 172 -1.53 -21.76 4.42
N LEU A 173 -2.15 -20.78 5.07
CA LEU A 173 -1.64 -20.18 6.30
C LEU A 173 -1.63 -21.16 7.47
N GLN A 174 -2.69 -21.95 7.64
CA GLN A 174 -2.74 -23.00 8.65
C GLN A 174 -1.63 -24.04 8.44
N ALA A 175 -1.44 -24.48 7.18
CA ALA A 175 -0.38 -25.41 6.81
C ALA A 175 1.02 -24.82 7.07
N TYR A 176 1.21 -23.52 6.82
CA TYR A 176 2.45 -22.82 7.15
C TYR A 176 2.76 -22.90 8.64
N PHE A 177 1.86 -22.49 9.54
CA PHE A 177 2.11 -22.56 10.98
C PHE A 177 2.35 -24.00 11.47
N THR A 178 1.55 -24.95 10.97
CA THR A 178 1.71 -26.38 11.28
C THR A 178 3.09 -26.90 10.90
N ALA A 179 3.63 -26.49 9.74
CA ALA A 179 4.95 -26.88 9.28
C ALA A 179 6.09 -26.38 10.19
N TYR A 180 5.88 -25.27 10.90
CA TYR A 180 6.81 -24.74 11.91
C TYR A 180 6.55 -25.30 13.32
N GLY A 181 5.58 -26.22 13.47
CA GLY A 181 5.21 -26.80 14.76
C GLY A 181 4.47 -25.84 15.69
N GLU A 182 3.86 -24.80 15.13
CA GLU A 182 3.05 -23.82 15.87
C GLU A 182 1.57 -23.96 15.50
N ASP A 183 0.68 -23.74 16.48
CA ASP A 183 -0.74 -23.62 16.21
C ASP A 183 -1.02 -22.29 15.50
N ALA A 184 -1.83 -22.35 14.44
CA ALA A 184 -2.24 -21.14 13.72
C ALA A 184 -2.95 -20.16 14.68
N PRO A 185 -2.59 -18.88 14.70
CA PRO A 185 -3.28 -17.91 15.53
C PRO A 185 -4.76 -17.78 15.15
N ALA A 186 -5.63 -17.55 16.13
CA ALA A 186 -7.08 -17.46 15.92
C ALA A 186 -7.56 -16.36 14.95
N TRP A 187 -6.68 -15.47 14.47
CA TRP A 187 -7.02 -14.51 13.43
C TRP A 187 -6.98 -15.15 12.04
N VAL A 188 -6.21 -16.22 11.82
CA VAL A 188 -6.12 -16.91 10.53
C VAL A 188 -7.50 -17.44 10.15
N ASP A 189 -8.10 -18.26 11.02
CA ASP A 189 -9.41 -18.87 10.80
C ASP A 189 -10.56 -17.84 10.72
N ARG A 190 -10.44 -16.74 11.47
CA ARG A 190 -11.53 -15.76 11.59
C ARG A 190 -11.47 -14.64 10.56
N LEU A 191 -10.28 -14.26 10.10
CA LEU A 191 -10.09 -13.01 9.35
C LEU A 191 -9.33 -13.20 8.04
N ALA A 192 -8.54 -14.27 7.84
CA ALA A 192 -7.70 -14.38 6.65
C ALA A 192 -8.54 -14.47 5.37
N ALA A 193 -9.56 -15.34 5.35
CA ALA A 193 -10.45 -15.50 4.21
C ALA A 193 -11.26 -14.21 3.92
N GLU A 194 -11.79 -13.55 4.95
CA GLU A 194 -12.54 -12.29 4.79
C GLU A 194 -11.67 -11.15 4.26
N ARG A 195 -10.40 -11.09 4.69
CA ARG A 195 -9.44 -10.07 4.24
C ARG A 195 -8.99 -10.29 2.81
N LEU A 196 -8.73 -11.54 2.41
CA LEU A 196 -8.42 -11.83 1.01
C LEU A 196 -9.63 -11.57 0.11
N SER A 197 -10.84 -11.91 0.58
CA SER A 197 -12.08 -11.61 -0.16
C SER A 197 -12.19 -10.11 -0.45
N TYR A 198 -12.02 -9.28 0.57
CA TYR A 198 -11.95 -7.82 0.41
C TYR A 198 -10.86 -7.40 -0.58
N ALA A 199 -9.65 -7.97 -0.44
CA ALA A 199 -8.53 -7.65 -1.32
C ALA A 199 -8.85 -7.96 -2.79
N LEU A 200 -9.49 -9.10 -3.07
CA LEU A 200 -9.87 -9.52 -4.42
C LEU A 200 -10.95 -8.62 -5.03
N THR A 201 -11.90 -8.14 -4.22
CA THR A 201 -12.99 -7.25 -4.67
C THR A 201 -12.51 -5.82 -4.92
N HIS A 202 -11.59 -5.33 -4.09
CA HIS A 202 -11.23 -3.90 -4.04
C HIS A 202 -9.82 -3.58 -4.58
N THR A 203 -9.18 -4.53 -5.26
CA THR A 203 -7.93 -4.32 -5.98
C THR A 203 -8.17 -4.37 -7.48
N THR A 204 -7.84 -3.29 -8.17
CA THR A 204 -7.85 -3.23 -9.64
C THR A 204 -6.44 -3.13 -10.17
N LEU A 205 -6.21 -3.75 -11.33
CA LEU A 205 -4.91 -3.77 -11.99
C LEU A 205 -5.03 -3.04 -13.33
N ASP A 206 -4.14 -2.08 -13.55
CA ASP A 206 -4.03 -1.33 -14.80
C ASP A 206 -2.71 -1.73 -15.47
N LEU A 207 -2.75 -2.08 -16.76
CA LEU A 207 -1.55 -2.32 -17.55
C LEU A 207 -1.15 -1.03 -18.29
N TYR A 208 0.14 -0.74 -18.30
CA TYR A 208 0.68 0.44 -18.97
C TYR A 208 1.66 0.00 -20.05
N GLU A 209 1.51 0.60 -21.22
CA GLU A 209 2.54 0.55 -22.25
C GLU A 209 3.59 1.61 -21.93
N THR A 210 4.84 1.20 -21.84
CA THR A 210 5.95 2.11 -21.57
C THR A 210 6.55 2.54 -22.90
N ARG A 211 6.36 3.81 -23.27
CA ARG A 211 6.96 4.39 -24.47
C ARG A 211 8.04 5.36 -24.07
N VAL A 212 9.15 5.35 -24.79
CA VAL A 212 10.19 6.38 -24.66
C VAL A 212 9.89 7.44 -25.72
N GLY A 213 9.50 8.64 -25.27
CA GLY A 213 9.26 9.78 -26.15
C GLY A 213 10.54 10.25 -26.85
N GLU A 214 10.39 11.11 -27.85
CA GLU A 214 11.52 11.64 -28.65
C GLU A 214 12.60 12.32 -27.78
N ASN A 215 12.21 12.87 -26.63
CA ASN A 215 13.11 13.54 -25.69
C ASN A 215 13.74 12.60 -24.64
N GLY A 216 13.52 11.30 -24.74
CA GLY A 216 13.95 10.32 -23.72
C GLY A 216 13.06 10.25 -22.49
N GLU A 217 11.93 10.98 -22.48
CA GLU A 217 10.93 10.91 -21.41
C GLU A 217 10.19 9.56 -21.45
N VAL A 218 10.02 8.94 -20.28
CA VAL A 218 9.23 7.72 -20.15
C VAL A 218 7.76 8.09 -20.03
N ILE A 219 6.98 7.80 -21.08
CA ILE A 219 5.54 8.00 -21.13
C ILE A 219 4.87 6.67 -20.80
N LEU A 220 4.07 6.66 -19.73
CA LEU A 220 3.22 5.54 -19.37
C LEU A 220 1.83 5.77 -19.94
N ASP A 221 1.54 5.12 -21.06
CA ASP A 221 0.21 5.20 -21.66
C ASP A 221 -0.69 4.16 -20.98
N LYS A 222 -1.66 4.65 -20.19
CA LYS A 222 -2.65 3.77 -19.56
C LYS A 222 -3.51 3.22 -20.68
N GLN A 223 -3.49 1.91 -20.86
CA GLN A 223 -4.41 1.21 -21.74
C GLN A 223 -5.82 1.31 -21.15
N THR A 224 -6.49 2.45 -21.43
CA THR A 224 -7.77 2.82 -20.83
C THR A 224 -8.95 2.40 -21.72
N GLN A 225 -8.68 1.88 -22.92
CA GLN A 225 -9.76 1.51 -23.85
C GLN A 225 -10.37 0.16 -23.46
N PRO A 226 -11.68 0.14 -23.16
CA PRO A 226 -12.40 -1.11 -22.96
C PRO A 226 -12.53 -1.86 -24.30
N PHE A 227 -12.01 -3.08 -24.33
CA PHE A 227 -12.50 -4.20 -25.17
C PHE A 227 -12.51 -3.99 -26.70
N GLY A 228 -11.31 -4.01 -27.30
CA GLY A 228 -11.10 -4.43 -28.68
C GLY A 228 -10.06 -5.56 -28.76
N ASP A 229 -9.60 -5.91 -29.97
CA ASP A 229 -8.49 -6.86 -30.21
C ASP A 229 -7.11 -6.35 -29.73
N ASN A 230 -7.10 -5.30 -28.89
CA ASN A 230 -5.92 -4.59 -28.40
C ASN A 230 -5.26 -5.40 -27.29
N ARG A 231 -4.50 -6.41 -27.70
CA ARG A 231 -3.49 -7.05 -26.88
C ARG A 231 -2.33 -6.08 -26.68
N VAL A 232 -1.83 -5.98 -25.45
CA VAL A 232 -0.55 -5.33 -25.23
C VAL A 232 0.52 -6.35 -25.56
N ASP A 233 1.10 -6.22 -26.75
CA ASP A 233 2.22 -7.04 -27.17
C ASP A 233 3.51 -6.47 -26.57
N PHE A 234 4.17 -7.24 -25.72
CA PHE A 234 5.46 -6.87 -25.12
C PHE A 234 6.59 -7.54 -25.89
N GLY A 235 7.44 -6.76 -26.55
CA GLY A 235 8.66 -7.27 -27.19
C GLY A 235 9.60 -7.98 -26.19
N PRO A 236 10.58 -8.78 -26.68
CA PRO A 236 11.51 -9.57 -25.86
C PRO A 236 12.31 -8.82 -24.78
N LYS A 237 12.29 -7.49 -24.78
CA LYS A 237 12.98 -6.61 -23.82
C LYS A 237 12.13 -5.42 -23.40
N ASP A 238 10.85 -5.40 -23.77
CA ASP A 238 9.99 -4.28 -23.45
C ASP A 238 9.70 -4.29 -21.95
N PRO A 239 9.77 -3.14 -21.27
CA PRO A 239 9.45 -3.07 -19.87
C PRO A 239 7.95 -3.25 -19.66
N VAL A 240 7.60 -4.16 -18.76
CA VAL A 240 6.22 -4.40 -18.32
C VAL A 240 5.94 -3.47 -17.15
N THR A 241 4.95 -2.59 -17.31
CA THR A 241 4.50 -1.69 -16.24
C THR A 241 3.10 -2.06 -15.80
N VAL A 242 2.96 -2.36 -14.50
CA VAL A 242 1.68 -2.66 -13.87
C VAL A 242 1.37 -1.59 -12.83
N GLY A 243 0.17 -1.02 -12.90
CA GLY A 243 -0.41 -0.22 -11.82
C GLY A 243 -1.39 -1.05 -11.02
N VAL A 244 -1.35 -0.89 -9.71
CA VAL A 244 -2.29 -1.47 -8.77
C VAL A 244 -2.98 -0.33 -8.06
N SER A 245 -4.31 -0.37 -8.05
CA SER A 245 -5.16 0.53 -7.27
C SER A 245 -5.92 -0.30 -6.24
N HIS A 246 -5.85 0.11 -4.98
CA HIS A 246 -6.50 -0.59 -3.88
C HIS A 246 -7.26 0.38 -2.97
N ARG A 247 -8.44 -0.02 -2.52
CA ARG A 247 -9.24 0.76 -1.55
C ARG A 247 -8.89 0.36 -0.12
N LEU A 248 -8.04 1.15 0.54
CA LEU A 248 -7.70 0.96 1.95
C LEU A 248 -8.85 1.36 2.87
N HIS A 249 -9.20 0.48 3.80
CA HIS A 249 -10.26 0.70 4.78
C HIS A 249 -9.78 1.64 5.91
N LEU A 250 -10.53 2.72 6.16
CA LEU A 250 -10.24 3.67 7.25
C LEU A 250 -10.96 3.24 8.52
N SER A 251 -10.21 2.72 9.49
CA SER A 251 -10.78 2.16 10.72
C SER A 251 -11.16 3.22 11.76
N ILE A 252 -10.61 4.44 11.63
CA ILE A 252 -10.82 5.53 12.59
C ILE A 252 -11.76 6.58 11.97
N PRO A 253 -12.99 6.76 12.50
CA PRO A 253 -13.99 7.66 11.92
C PRO A 253 -13.52 9.10 11.75
N TYR A 254 -12.73 9.63 12.69
CA TYR A 254 -12.24 11.01 12.61
C TYR A 254 -11.22 11.24 11.49
N ALA A 255 -10.54 10.18 11.06
CA ALA A 255 -9.54 10.26 10.01
C ALA A 255 -10.17 10.23 8.61
N SER A 256 -11.43 9.83 8.48
CA SER A 256 -12.14 9.84 7.20
C SER A 256 -12.22 11.26 6.63
N ALA A 257 -12.43 12.27 7.46
CA ALA A 257 -12.46 13.66 7.02
C ALA A 257 -11.14 14.15 6.38
N LEU A 258 -10.01 13.49 6.67
CA LEU A 258 -8.69 13.87 6.18
C LEU A 258 -8.23 13.01 5.00
N PHE A 259 -8.59 11.72 4.99
CA PHE A 259 -8.04 10.74 4.07
C PHE A 259 -9.07 10.08 3.16
N ALA A 260 -10.38 10.21 3.43
CA ALA A 260 -11.37 9.46 2.67
C ALA A 260 -11.56 10.04 1.26
N ASP A 261 -11.49 9.15 0.28
CA ASP A 261 -11.85 9.43 -1.10
C ASP A 261 -13.31 9.03 -1.38
N GLY A 262 -13.92 8.23 -0.50
CA GLY A 262 -15.33 7.85 -0.58
C GLY A 262 -15.76 6.92 0.55
N THR A 263 -16.99 6.41 0.45
CA THR A 263 -17.55 5.42 1.38
C THR A 263 -18.04 4.19 0.62
N HIS A 264 -18.04 3.04 1.27
CA HIS A 264 -18.59 1.79 0.74
C HIS A 264 -19.26 0.97 1.84
N GLN A 265 -20.21 0.13 1.45
CA GLN A 265 -20.90 -0.77 2.37
C GLN A 265 -20.03 -1.99 2.65
N THR A 266 -19.82 -2.30 3.92
CA THR A 266 -19.17 -3.53 4.40
C THR A 266 -20.12 -4.30 5.31
N VAL A 267 -19.68 -5.49 5.74
CA VAL A 267 -20.40 -6.30 6.74
C VAL A 267 -20.67 -5.52 8.03
N GLY A 268 -19.78 -4.60 8.40
CA GLY A 268 -19.90 -3.77 9.60
C GLY A 268 -20.69 -2.46 9.41
N GLY A 269 -21.25 -2.22 8.22
CA GLY A 269 -21.92 -0.97 7.85
C GLY A 269 -21.12 -0.13 6.85
N GLU A 270 -21.51 1.14 6.71
CA GLU A 270 -20.83 2.08 5.83
C GLU A 270 -19.46 2.45 6.39
N THR A 271 -18.42 2.26 5.59
CA THR A 271 -17.03 2.54 5.98
C THR A 271 -16.35 3.41 4.95
N ALA A 272 -15.54 4.35 5.44
CA ALA A 272 -14.76 5.23 4.58
C ALA A 272 -13.53 4.49 4.04
N TYR A 273 -13.15 4.81 2.80
CA TYR A 273 -11.94 4.26 2.19
C TYR A 273 -11.08 5.37 1.58
N SER A 274 -9.80 5.06 1.40
CA SER A 274 -8.87 5.84 0.59
C SER A 274 -8.34 4.98 -0.55
N VAL A 275 -8.26 5.53 -1.75
CA VAL A 275 -7.72 4.87 -2.93
C VAL A 275 -6.23 5.12 -2.97
N VAL A 276 -5.45 4.05 -2.93
CA VAL A 276 -4.00 4.13 -3.08
C VAL A 276 -3.62 3.45 -4.38
N THR A 277 -2.85 4.17 -5.18
CA THR A 277 -2.35 3.71 -6.46
C THR A 277 -0.83 3.61 -6.40
N ALA A 278 -0.28 2.53 -6.95
CA ALA A 278 1.15 2.37 -7.15
C ALA A 278 1.43 1.73 -8.48
N THR A 279 2.52 2.11 -9.12
CA THR A 279 3.01 1.49 -10.35
C THR A 279 4.35 0.81 -10.10
N SER A 280 4.60 -0.28 -10.81
CA SER A 280 5.89 -0.95 -10.83
C SER A 280 6.23 -1.38 -12.25
N THR A 281 7.42 -0.99 -12.69
CA THR A 281 7.98 -1.31 -14.00
C THR A 281 9.12 -2.29 -13.82
N MET A 282 9.12 -3.36 -14.60
CA MET A 282 10.24 -4.31 -14.64
C MET A 282 10.50 -4.73 -16.09
N SER A 283 11.77 -4.91 -16.41
CA SER A 283 12.21 -5.54 -17.65
C SER A 283 11.79 -7.01 -17.68
N LEU A 284 11.49 -7.53 -18.87
CA LEU A 284 11.36 -8.96 -19.15
C LEU A 284 12.73 -9.67 -19.05
N GLU A 285 13.32 -9.66 -17.85
CA GLU A 285 14.56 -10.38 -17.55
C GLU A 285 14.26 -11.86 -17.32
N GLY A 286 14.63 -12.69 -18.28
CA GLY A 286 14.28 -14.11 -18.33
C GLY A 286 13.90 -14.59 -19.73
N TYR A 287 13.75 -13.67 -20.69
CA TYR A 287 13.71 -14.02 -22.10
C TYR A 287 15.13 -14.38 -22.56
N ASP A 288 15.43 -15.68 -22.67
CA ASP A 288 16.59 -16.16 -23.42
C ASP A 288 16.30 -15.88 -24.89
N VAL A 289 16.55 -14.64 -25.30
CA VAL A 289 16.55 -14.32 -26.71
C VAL A 289 17.73 -15.12 -27.24
N ASN A 290 17.47 -16.17 -28.04
CA ASN A 290 18.46 -16.59 -29.03
C ASN A 290 18.71 -15.37 -29.89
N LEU A 291 19.65 -14.53 -29.44
CA LEU A 291 20.07 -13.35 -30.17
C LEU A 291 20.57 -13.91 -31.50
N PRO A 292 20.19 -13.31 -32.64
CA PRO A 292 20.83 -13.65 -33.89
C PRO A 292 22.35 -13.57 -33.67
N GLU A 293 23.09 -14.51 -34.26
CA GLU A 293 24.54 -14.55 -34.14
C GLU A 293 25.09 -13.14 -34.37
N LEU A 294 25.98 -12.69 -33.48
CA LEU A 294 26.62 -11.39 -33.58
C LEU A 294 27.10 -11.22 -35.03
N PRO A 295 26.67 -10.14 -35.75
CA PRO A 295 27.17 -9.92 -37.10
C PRO A 295 28.70 -9.88 -37.03
N GLU A 296 29.37 -10.65 -37.89
CA GLU A 296 30.83 -10.60 -38.00
C GLU A 296 31.24 -9.18 -38.39
N VAL A 297 31.62 -8.37 -37.41
CA VAL A 297 32.21 -7.07 -37.67
C VAL A 297 33.68 -7.33 -37.99
N GLU A 298 34.05 -7.15 -39.26
CA GLU A 298 35.43 -7.17 -39.71
C GLU A 298 36.20 -6.10 -38.92
N ARG A 299 37.03 -6.53 -37.97
CA ARG A 299 37.90 -5.63 -37.24
C ARG A 299 39.08 -5.33 -38.15
N GLU A 300 39.13 -4.11 -38.70
CA GLU A 300 40.36 -3.59 -39.31
C GLU A 300 41.48 -3.72 -38.27
N GLN A 301 42.47 -4.56 -38.56
CA GLN A 301 43.68 -4.73 -37.76
C GLN A 301 44.70 -3.64 -38.09
#